data_AF-A0A2V8WSM2-F1
#
_entry.id   AF-A0A2V8WSM2-F1
#
_cell.length_a   1.000
_cell.length_b   1.000
_cell.length_c   1.000
_cell.angle_alpha   90.00
_cell.angle_beta   90.00
_cell.angle_gamma   90.00
#
_symmetry.space_group_name_H-M   'P 1'
#
loop_
_entity.id
_entity.type
_entity.pdbx_description
1 polymer ?
#
loop_
_entity_poly.entity_id
_entity_poly.type
_entity_poly.pdbx_seq_one_letter_code
_entity_poly.pdbx_strand_id
1 'polypeptide(L)'
;MKLTTRYGIFAVAFALFAIGASVLSSGAGAQEEGWQILRADYGFRNQRNNVTDILKDLIGRGGQNGRVAVNNQTMGGDPAVGKDKSLRIFARNRRNEEREFNFREGGFVDVRLFEVRRDRDDWDDRGGNYGGRDRDDWNGLRIIRAYYGIQGRTINVTELLRSRVRDGAINFVVSNSALGGDPAVGADKFLIVIYRYKGQEAATFVREGNSLLIP
;
A
#
# COMPACT_ATOMS: atom_id res chain seq x y z
N MET A 1 21.91 -46.31 45.98
CA MET A 1 21.91 -44.88 45.59
C MET A 1 23.03 -44.62 44.61
N LYS A 2 22.72 -44.22 43.37
CA LYS A 2 23.55 -43.40 42.46
C LYS A 2 22.74 -43.20 41.17
N LEU A 3 21.97 -42.11 41.15
CA LEU A 3 21.31 -41.58 39.96
C LEU A 3 22.37 -41.02 39.02
N THR A 4 22.33 -41.38 37.73
CA THR A 4 23.12 -40.71 36.69
C THR A 4 22.19 -40.26 35.58
N THR A 5 21.84 -38.98 35.64
CA THR A 5 21.18 -38.22 34.58
C THR A 5 22.21 -37.91 33.50
N ARG A 6 21.92 -38.20 32.24
CA ARG A 6 22.67 -37.66 31.08
C ARG A 6 21.69 -37.04 30.10
N TYR A 7 21.87 -35.74 29.88
CA TYR A 7 21.15 -34.89 28.96
C TYR A 7 21.50 -35.26 27.50
N GLY A 8 20.49 -35.62 26.71
CA GLY A 8 20.62 -35.80 25.27
C GLY A 8 20.53 -34.46 24.55
N ILE A 9 21.56 -34.11 23.80
CA ILE A 9 21.69 -32.89 23.01
C ILE A 9 20.78 -32.97 21.77
N PHE A 10 20.02 -31.90 21.53
CA PHE A 10 19.24 -31.66 20.32
C PHE A 10 20.15 -31.51 19.10
N ALA A 11 19.87 -32.25 18.02
CA ALA A 11 20.37 -31.96 16.68
C ALA A 11 19.17 -31.82 15.73
N VAL A 12 18.77 -30.56 15.48
CA VAL A 12 17.81 -30.20 14.43
C VAL A 12 18.59 -29.97 13.15
N ALA A 13 18.51 -30.90 12.21
CA ALA A 13 19.06 -30.73 10.87
C ALA A 13 18.04 -29.98 10.00
N PHE A 14 18.31 -28.71 9.69
CA PHE A 14 17.61 -27.96 8.63
C PHE A 14 18.22 -28.33 7.28
N ALA A 15 17.53 -29.18 6.51
CA ALA A 15 17.85 -29.39 5.10
C ALA A 15 17.01 -28.43 4.24
N LEU A 16 17.65 -27.38 3.72
CA LEU A 16 17.07 -26.52 2.69
C LEU A 16 17.23 -27.19 1.32
N PHE A 17 16.16 -27.80 0.81
CA PHE A 17 16.03 -28.11 -0.61
C PHE A 17 15.29 -26.96 -1.31
N ALA A 18 16.03 -26.15 -2.07
CA ALA A 18 15.47 -25.23 -3.04
C ALA A 18 15.03 -26.04 -4.27
N ILE A 19 13.74 -26.34 -4.37
CA ILE A 19 13.11 -26.80 -5.61
C ILE A 19 12.22 -25.67 -6.12
N GLY A 20 12.57 -25.13 -7.29
CA GLY A 20 11.74 -24.19 -8.02
C GLY A 20 10.42 -24.86 -8.43
N ALA A 21 9.30 -24.32 -7.99
CA ALA A 21 7.99 -24.78 -8.43
C ALA A 21 7.63 -24.12 -9.77
N SER A 22 7.87 -24.84 -10.86
CA SER A 22 7.14 -24.66 -12.11
C SER A 22 5.70 -25.11 -11.91
N VAL A 23 4.73 -24.18 -12.00
CA VAL A 23 3.31 -24.52 -11.84
C VAL A 23 2.70 -24.81 -13.21
N LEU A 24 2.50 -26.10 -13.50
CA LEU A 24 1.43 -26.59 -14.38
C LEU A 24 0.32 -27.09 -13.47
N SER A 25 -0.85 -26.45 -13.51
CA SER A 25 -2.06 -26.95 -12.84
C SER A 25 -3.27 -26.80 -13.76
N SER A 26 -3.59 -27.91 -14.43
CA SER A 26 -4.90 -28.16 -15.03
C SER A 26 -5.84 -28.74 -13.97
N GLY A 27 -6.99 -28.09 -13.74
CA GLY A 27 -8.13 -28.71 -13.05
C GLY A 27 -8.84 -27.85 -12.01
N ALA A 28 -10.02 -27.36 -12.41
CA ALA A 28 -11.23 -27.14 -11.59
C ALA A 28 -11.19 -26.10 -10.44
N GLY A 29 -11.88 -24.98 -10.67
CA GLY A 29 -12.58 -24.25 -9.59
C GLY A 29 -11.76 -23.21 -8.81
N ALA A 30 -10.97 -22.37 -9.46
CA ALA A 30 -10.45 -21.16 -8.82
C ALA A 30 -11.55 -20.08 -8.78
N GLN A 31 -12.58 -20.31 -7.97
CA GLN A 31 -13.48 -19.25 -7.52
C GLN A 31 -12.63 -18.27 -6.70
N GLU A 32 -12.62 -17.00 -7.11
CA GLU A 32 -11.76 -15.91 -6.63
C GLU A 32 -11.79 -15.75 -5.09
N GLU A 33 -10.96 -16.50 -4.36
CA GLU A 33 -10.76 -16.34 -2.91
C GLU A 33 -9.63 -15.31 -2.69
N GLY A 34 -9.99 -14.04 -2.50
CA GLY A 34 -9.03 -12.97 -2.20
C GLY A 34 -8.27 -13.20 -0.88
N TRP A 35 -7.04 -12.69 -0.79
CA TRP A 35 -6.16 -12.84 0.37
C TRP A 35 -6.35 -11.71 1.37
N GLN A 36 -6.70 -12.02 2.62
CA GLN A 36 -6.79 -11.03 3.70
C GLN A 36 -5.40 -10.69 4.23
N ILE A 37 -4.97 -9.42 4.10
CA ILE A 37 -3.69 -8.95 4.64
C ILE A 37 -3.72 -8.98 6.18
N LEU A 38 -2.86 -9.81 6.76
CA LEU A 38 -2.60 -9.85 8.20
C LEU A 38 -1.54 -8.81 8.58
N ARG A 39 -0.42 -8.82 7.85
CA ARG A 39 0.75 -7.97 8.10
C ARG A 39 1.47 -7.67 6.80
N ALA A 40 2.05 -6.48 6.69
CA ALA A 40 2.99 -6.16 5.64
C ALA A 40 4.18 -5.37 6.18
N ASP A 41 5.36 -5.66 5.65
CA ASP A 41 6.58 -4.92 5.97
C ASP A 41 7.42 -4.61 4.71
N TYR A 42 7.98 -3.41 4.67
CA TYR A 42 8.79 -2.93 3.56
C TYR A 42 10.20 -2.63 4.03
N GLY A 43 11.22 -3.13 3.33
CA GLY A 43 12.61 -2.80 3.60
C GLY A 43 13.61 -3.87 3.20
N PHE A 44 14.76 -3.90 3.88
CA PHE A 44 15.88 -4.79 3.56
C PHE A 44 16.35 -5.55 4.80
N ARG A 45 16.39 -6.89 4.72
CA ARG A 45 16.77 -7.78 5.85
C ARG A 45 16.02 -7.41 7.13
N ASN A 46 16.71 -6.95 8.17
CA ASN A 46 16.13 -6.59 9.47
C ASN A 46 15.71 -5.11 9.56
N GLN A 47 16.04 -4.27 8.58
CA GLN A 47 15.66 -2.86 8.52
C GLN A 47 14.37 -2.72 7.70
N ARG A 48 13.22 -2.78 8.38
CA ARG A 48 11.90 -2.79 7.71
C ARG A 48 10.89 -1.94 8.46
N ASN A 49 10.10 -1.18 7.72
CA ASN A 49 8.94 -0.44 8.22
C ASN A 49 7.70 -1.34 8.18
N ASN A 50 6.87 -1.25 9.21
CA ASN A 50 5.52 -1.81 9.15
C ASN A 50 4.66 -0.95 8.21
N VAL A 51 4.15 -1.56 7.15
CA VAL A 51 3.33 -0.88 6.13
C VAL A 51 1.95 -1.52 6.01
N THR A 52 1.52 -2.27 7.02
CA THR A 52 0.25 -3.01 7.01
C THR A 52 -0.94 -2.09 6.70
N ASP A 53 -1.02 -0.96 7.39
CA ASP A 53 -2.15 -0.03 7.26
C ASP A 53 -2.07 0.77 5.97
N ILE A 54 -0.84 1.16 5.60
CA ILE A 54 -0.53 1.80 4.32
C ILE A 54 -1.05 0.95 3.17
N LEU A 55 -0.68 -0.33 3.17
CA LEU A 55 -1.03 -1.25 2.11
C LEU A 55 -2.52 -1.57 2.10
N LYS A 56 -3.14 -1.76 3.27
CA LYS A 56 -4.60 -1.95 3.39
C LYS A 56 -5.37 -0.75 2.83
N ASP A 57 -4.96 0.48 3.16
CA ASP A 57 -5.63 1.68 2.67
C ASP A 57 -5.43 1.89 1.17
N LEU A 58 -4.23 1.62 0.63
CA LEU A 58 -3.97 1.71 -0.81
C LEU A 58 -4.81 0.70 -1.60
N ILE A 59 -4.87 -0.55 -1.13
CA ILE A 59 -5.66 -1.62 -1.76
C ILE A 59 -7.16 -1.35 -1.62
N GLY A 60 -7.62 -0.96 -0.43
CA GLY A 60 -9.03 -0.66 -0.18
C GLY A 60 -9.57 0.48 -1.04
N ARG A 61 -8.70 1.38 -1.51
CA ARG A 61 -9.04 2.50 -2.41
C ARG A 61 -8.88 2.17 -3.89
N GLY A 62 -8.50 0.93 -4.23
CA GLY A 62 -8.32 0.45 -5.60
C GLY A 62 -6.93 0.68 -6.19
N GLY A 63 -5.98 1.22 -5.41
CA GLY A 63 -4.65 1.60 -5.89
C GLY A 63 -4.70 2.58 -7.06
N GLN A 64 -3.64 2.59 -7.85
CA GLN A 64 -3.57 3.26 -9.14
C GLN A 64 -3.87 2.24 -10.24
N ASN A 65 -4.98 2.40 -10.96
CA ASN A 65 -5.40 1.47 -12.03
C ASN A 65 -5.41 0.00 -11.58
N GLY A 66 -5.87 -0.28 -10.36
CA GLY A 66 -5.93 -1.63 -9.80
C GLY A 66 -4.59 -2.17 -9.31
N ARG A 67 -3.55 -1.33 -9.22
CA ARG A 67 -2.21 -1.73 -8.79
C ARG A 67 -1.64 -0.78 -7.75
N VAL A 68 -0.81 -1.32 -6.86
CA VAL A 68 -0.01 -0.53 -5.93
C VAL A 68 1.45 -0.70 -6.30
N ALA A 69 2.10 0.37 -6.73
CA ALA A 69 3.54 0.36 -6.96
C ALA A 69 4.28 0.10 -5.64
N VAL A 70 5.38 -0.64 -5.67
CA VAL A 70 6.20 -0.94 -4.50
C VAL A 70 7.43 -0.04 -4.54
N ASN A 71 7.38 1.08 -3.84
CA ASN A 71 8.51 2.02 -3.75
C ASN A 71 8.42 2.83 -2.44
N ASN A 72 9.42 3.67 -2.18
CA ASN A 72 9.48 4.49 -0.97
C ASN A 72 8.29 5.44 -0.82
N GLN A 73 7.78 5.99 -1.93
CA GLN A 73 6.68 6.94 -1.93
C GLN A 73 5.35 6.29 -1.56
N THR A 74 5.11 5.04 -1.95
CA THR A 74 3.88 4.30 -1.61
C THR A 74 4.00 3.52 -0.29
N MET A 75 5.22 3.26 0.18
CA MET A 75 5.49 2.47 1.39
C MET A 75 5.85 3.30 2.63
N GLY A 76 5.53 4.60 2.61
CA GLY A 76 5.71 5.49 3.76
C GLY A 76 7.16 5.88 4.06
N GLY A 77 8.05 5.83 3.06
CA GLY A 77 9.43 6.29 3.13
C GLY A 77 10.47 5.21 2.84
N ASP A 78 11.75 5.59 2.91
CA ASP A 78 12.87 4.68 2.74
C ASP A 78 13.39 4.13 4.09
N PRO A 79 13.15 2.86 4.43
CA PRO A 79 13.70 2.22 5.64
C PRO A 79 15.19 1.88 5.56
N ALA A 80 15.76 1.79 4.36
CA ALA A 80 17.12 1.30 4.12
C ALA A 80 17.71 1.94 2.86
N VAL A 81 18.22 3.17 3.01
CA VAL A 81 18.72 3.99 1.91
C VAL A 81 19.84 3.28 1.14
N GLY A 82 19.74 3.28 -0.18
CA GLY A 82 20.72 2.67 -1.08
C GLY A 82 20.74 1.13 -1.07
N LYS A 83 19.70 0.49 -0.52
CA LYS A 83 19.51 -0.97 -0.56
C LYS A 83 18.30 -1.34 -1.40
N ASP A 84 18.37 -2.52 -2.02
CA ASP A 84 17.26 -3.13 -2.75
C ASP A 84 16.21 -3.61 -1.75
N LYS A 85 15.11 -2.87 -1.64
CA LYS A 85 14.06 -3.19 -0.68
C LYS A 85 13.08 -4.18 -1.29
N SER A 86 12.30 -4.81 -0.41
CA SER A 86 11.20 -5.68 -0.77
C SER A 86 10.02 -5.39 0.13
N LEU A 87 8.82 -5.59 -0.39
CA LEU A 87 7.59 -5.67 0.38
C LEU A 87 7.30 -7.16 0.66
N ARG A 88 7.10 -7.51 1.92
CA ARG A 88 6.57 -8.83 2.32
C ARG A 88 5.17 -8.64 2.85
N ILE A 89 4.27 -9.51 2.43
CA ILE A 89 2.87 -9.51 2.85
C ILE A 89 2.54 -10.90 3.40
N PHE A 90 2.14 -10.97 4.65
CA PHE A 90 1.54 -12.15 5.25
C PHE A 90 0.03 -12.01 5.11
N ALA A 91 -0.59 -12.97 4.45
CA ALA A 91 -2.02 -12.94 4.20
C ALA A 91 -2.65 -14.32 4.41
N ARG A 92 -3.96 -14.32 4.65
CA ARG A 92 -4.75 -15.50 4.94
C ARG A 92 -5.98 -15.58 4.03
N ASN A 93 -6.28 -16.75 3.50
CA ASN A 93 -7.50 -16.95 2.70
C ASN A 93 -8.69 -17.40 3.59
N ARG A 94 -9.84 -17.67 2.97
CA ARG A 94 -11.06 -18.09 3.69
C ARG A 94 -10.94 -19.48 4.33
N ARG A 95 -10.00 -20.30 3.87
CA ARG A 95 -9.70 -21.64 4.40
C ARG A 95 -8.72 -21.60 5.57
N ASN A 96 -8.38 -20.40 6.05
CA ASN A 96 -7.34 -20.15 7.06
C ASN A 96 -5.93 -20.59 6.63
N GLU A 97 -5.69 -20.77 5.33
CA GLU A 97 -4.34 -20.99 4.83
C GLU A 97 -3.61 -19.66 4.82
N GLU A 98 -2.42 -19.65 5.43
CA GLU A 98 -1.55 -18.47 5.47
C GLU A 98 -0.47 -18.58 4.39
N ARG A 99 -0.18 -17.46 3.74
CA ARG A 99 0.83 -17.35 2.71
C ARG A 99 1.61 -16.05 2.82
N GLU A 100 2.91 -16.16 2.57
CA GLU A 100 3.78 -15.00 2.36
C GLU A 100 3.89 -14.67 0.87
N PHE A 101 3.74 -13.39 0.53
CA PHE A 101 4.01 -12.83 -0.77
C PHE A 101 5.19 -11.86 -0.69
N ASN A 102 6.10 -11.92 -1.64
CA ASN A 102 7.27 -11.04 -1.71
C ASN A 102 7.29 -10.28 -3.03
N PHE A 103 7.44 -8.96 -2.96
CA PHE A 103 7.52 -8.06 -4.11
C PHE A 103 8.79 -7.23 -3.99
N ARG A 104 9.57 -7.15 -5.06
CA ARG A 104 10.76 -6.28 -5.12
C ARG A 104 10.34 -4.81 -5.23
N GLU A 105 11.17 -3.91 -4.71
CA GLU A 105 11.09 -2.48 -5.03
C GLU A 105 11.10 -2.26 -6.55
N GLY A 106 10.27 -1.34 -7.03
CA GLY A 106 9.97 -1.12 -8.44
C GLY A 106 8.89 -2.05 -9.01
N GLY A 107 8.46 -3.08 -8.27
CA GLY A 107 7.39 -3.99 -8.66
C GLY A 107 5.98 -3.43 -8.38
N PHE A 108 4.97 -4.27 -8.58
CA PHE A 108 3.56 -3.92 -8.35
C PHE A 108 2.84 -5.02 -7.58
N VAL A 109 1.96 -4.61 -6.68
CA VAL A 109 0.96 -5.45 -6.03
C VAL A 109 -0.36 -5.29 -6.79
N ASP A 110 -0.93 -6.40 -7.25
CA ASP A 110 -2.28 -6.40 -7.83
C ASP A 110 -3.32 -6.29 -6.70
N VAL A 111 -4.19 -5.28 -6.77
CA VAL A 111 -5.24 -5.04 -5.78
C VAL A 111 -6.21 -6.22 -5.71
N ARG A 112 -6.52 -6.84 -6.85
CA ARG A 112 -7.49 -7.95 -6.93
C ARG A 112 -7.04 -9.19 -6.17
N LEU A 113 -5.73 -9.33 -5.94
CA LEU A 113 -5.18 -10.44 -5.16
C LEU A 113 -5.57 -10.34 -3.68
N PHE A 114 -5.75 -9.12 -3.17
CA PHE A 114 -5.96 -8.83 -1.74
C PHE A 114 -7.33 -8.17 -1.45
N GLU A 115 -8.13 -7.90 -2.48
CA GLU A 115 -9.51 -7.44 -2.33
C GLU A 115 -10.37 -8.63 -1.88
N VAL A 116 -10.52 -8.81 -0.57
CA VAL A 116 -11.60 -9.63 -0.03
C VAL A 116 -12.88 -8.87 -0.33
N ARG A 117 -13.62 -9.30 -1.37
CA ARG A 117 -14.94 -8.74 -1.69
C ARG A 117 -15.77 -8.69 -0.42
N ARG A 118 -15.92 -7.48 0.13
CA ARG A 118 -17.02 -7.10 1.01
C ARG A 118 -17.97 -6.36 0.09
N ASP A 119 -19.22 -6.77 0.14
CA ASP A 119 -20.30 -6.24 -0.67
C ASP A 119 -20.24 -4.71 -0.67
N ARG A 120 -20.07 -4.14 -1.87
CA ARG A 120 -19.94 -2.70 -2.11
C ARG A 120 -21.34 -2.08 -2.12
N ASP A 121 -21.81 -1.67 -0.95
CA ASP A 121 -22.85 -0.67 -0.83
C ASP A 121 -22.20 0.65 -0.38
N ASP A 122 -21.65 1.38 -1.36
CA ASP A 122 -21.45 2.85 -1.40
C ASP A 122 -20.39 3.18 -2.45
N TRP A 123 -20.81 3.25 -3.71
CA TRP A 123 -20.08 3.91 -4.78
C TRP A 123 -20.99 4.96 -5.43
N ASP A 124 -21.47 5.90 -4.63
CA ASP A 124 -22.01 7.17 -5.14
C ASP A 124 -20.88 8.15 -5.46
N ASP A 125 -20.01 7.77 -6.40
CA ASP A 125 -19.27 8.74 -7.24
C ASP A 125 -19.95 8.76 -8.61
N ARG A 126 -21.25 9.08 -8.60
CA ARG A 126 -22.05 9.33 -9.79
C ARG A 126 -21.43 10.54 -10.50
N GLY A 127 -21.02 10.31 -11.74
CA GLY A 127 -20.27 11.24 -12.58
C GLY A 127 -20.78 12.67 -12.53
N GLY A 128 -19.97 13.53 -11.91
CA GLY A 128 -20.02 14.97 -12.14
C GLY A 128 -19.50 15.25 -13.55
N ASN A 129 -20.43 15.57 -14.43
CA ASN A 129 -20.22 16.16 -15.74
C ASN A 129 -19.38 17.45 -15.62
N TYR A 130 -18.06 17.34 -15.74
CA TYR A 130 -17.19 18.48 -16.02
C TYR A 130 -17.17 18.71 -17.53
N GLY A 131 -18.29 19.19 -18.06
CA GLY A 131 -18.30 19.86 -19.34
C GLY A 131 -17.51 21.16 -19.23
N GLY A 132 -16.47 21.29 -20.05
CA GLY A 132 -15.92 22.60 -20.42
C GLY A 132 -14.40 22.74 -20.27
N ARG A 133 -13.74 22.70 -21.43
CA ARG A 133 -12.36 23.14 -21.74
C ARG A 133 -11.25 22.13 -21.50
N ASP A 134 -11.30 21.05 -22.28
CA ASP A 134 -10.08 20.42 -22.78
C ASP A 134 -9.42 21.33 -23.81
N ARG A 135 -8.15 21.73 -23.58
CA ARG A 135 -7.09 21.68 -24.60
C ARG A 135 -5.67 22.06 -24.16
N ASP A 136 -5.40 22.51 -22.93
CA ASP A 136 -4.07 23.09 -22.63
C ASP A 136 -3.17 22.34 -21.60
N ASP A 137 -3.65 21.43 -20.76
CA ASP A 137 -2.84 20.88 -19.63
C ASP A 137 -2.61 19.35 -19.64
N TRP A 138 -2.32 18.74 -20.79
CA TRP A 138 -1.92 17.32 -20.83
C TRP A 138 -0.56 17.04 -20.12
N ASN A 139 0.22 18.08 -19.83
CA ASN A 139 1.53 17.98 -19.18
C ASN A 139 1.55 18.37 -17.69
N GLY A 140 0.44 18.85 -17.12
CA GLY A 140 0.36 19.38 -15.76
C GLY A 140 -0.01 18.35 -14.68
N LEU A 141 0.15 18.73 -13.41
CA LEU A 141 -0.32 17.97 -12.25
C LEU A 141 -1.84 18.05 -12.11
N ARG A 142 -2.50 16.90 -12.04
CA ARG A 142 -3.92 16.76 -11.72
C ARG A 142 -4.14 15.80 -10.56
N ILE A 143 -4.73 16.28 -9.47
CA ILE A 143 -5.13 15.44 -8.33
C ILE A 143 -6.40 14.67 -8.67
N ILE A 144 -6.31 13.33 -8.68
CA ILE A 144 -7.44 12.44 -8.96
C ILE A 144 -8.23 12.21 -7.67
N ARG A 145 -7.56 11.75 -6.62
CA ARG A 145 -8.13 11.48 -5.28
C ARG A 145 -7.11 11.77 -4.21
N ALA A 146 -7.55 12.29 -3.07
CA ALA A 146 -6.71 12.41 -1.90
C ALA A 146 -7.47 12.19 -0.59
N TYR A 147 -6.85 11.44 0.33
CA TYR A 147 -7.43 11.08 1.61
C TYR A 147 -6.41 11.24 2.72
N TYR A 148 -6.83 11.79 3.85
CA TYR A 148 -5.99 11.95 5.03
C TYR A 148 -6.53 11.16 6.20
N GLY A 149 -5.68 10.37 6.86
CA GLY A 149 -6.01 9.58 8.04
C GLY A 149 -5.35 8.21 8.03
N ILE A 150 -6.01 7.19 8.59
CA ILE A 150 -5.49 5.82 8.68
C ILE A 150 -6.63 4.80 8.84
N GLN A 151 -6.48 3.60 8.28
CA GLN A 151 -7.36 2.44 8.51
C GLN A 151 -8.85 2.76 8.31
N GLY A 152 -9.18 3.48 7.23
CA GLY A 152 -10.55 3.90 6.93
C GLY A 152 -11.11 5.04 7.78
N ARG A 153 -10.44 5.45 8.87
CA ARG A 153 -10.72 6.72 9.58
C ARG A 153 -10.05 7.86 8.85
N THR A 154 -10.67 8.28 7.75
CA THR A 154 -10.09 9.28 6.86
C THR A 154 -11.08 10.36 6.46
N ILE A 155 -10.56 11.54 6.18
CA ILE A 155 -11.28 12.63 5.51
C ILE A 155 -10.86 12.70 4.04
N ASN A 156 -11.80 13.07 3.17
CA ASN A 156 -11.52 13.36 1.77
C ASN A 156 -10.94 14.78 1.66
N VAL A 157 -9.71 14.89 1.16
CA VAL A 157 -8.99 16.16 1.00
C VAL A 157 -8.70 16.47 -0.47
N THR A 158 -9.43 15.82 -1.39
CA THR A 158 -9.22 15.95 -2.85
C THR A 158 -9.34 17.40 -3.32
N GLU A 159 -10.44 18.08 -2.97
CA GLU A 159 -10.64 19.48 -3.38
C GLU A 159 -9.66 20.43 -2.70
N LEU A 160 -9.32 20.16 -1.44
CA LEU A 160 -8.30 20.92 -0.72
C LEU A 160 -6.95 20.85 -1.44
N LEU A 161 -6.49 19.67 -1.85
CA LEU A 161 -5.25 19.53 -2.61
C LEU A 161 -5.34 20.17 -4.00
N ARG A 162 -6.48 20.03 -4.70
CA ARG A 162 -6.70 20.71 -6.00
C ARG A 162 -6.53 22.21 -5.87
N SER A 163 -7.16 22.82 -4.85
CA SER A 163 -7.04 24.25 -4.57
C SER A 163 -5.65 24.71 -4.15
N ARG A 164 -4.73 23.78 -3.84
CA ARG A 164 -3.34 24.07 -3.47
C ARG A 164 -2.35 23.91 -4.61
N VAL A 165 -2.76 23.33 -5.73
CA VAL A 165 -1.89 23.28 -6.92
C VAL A 165 -1.61 24.72 -7.35
N ARG A 166 -0.32 25.05 -7.45
CA ARG A 166 0.18 26.35 -7.91
C ARG A 166 1.25 26.06 -8.95
N ASP A 167 1.13 26.69 -10.11
CA ASP A 167 2.08 26.54 -11.22
C ASP A 167 2.37 25.08 -11.60
N GLY A 168 1.34 24.22 -11.49
CA GLY A 168 1.44 22.79 -11.81
C GLY A 168 2.15 21.93 -10.76
N ALA A 169 2.47 22.46 -9.58
CA ALA A 169 3.13 21.72 -8.51
C ALA A 169 2.37 21.83 -7.17
N ILE A 170 2.73 20.96 -6.23
CA ILE A 170 2.28 21.04 -4.83
C ILE A 170 3.45 20.74 -3.90
N ASN A 171 3.63 21.60 -2.89
CA ASN A 171 4.64 21.42 -1.86
C ASN A 171 4.13 21.94 -0.52
N PHE A 172 3.94 21.07 0.46
CA PHE A 172 3.62 21.45 1.84
C PHE A 172 3.89 20.32 2.83
N VAL A 173 4.00 20.67 4.11
CA VAL A 173 4.10 19.69 5.20
C VAL A 173 2.73 19.13 5.53
N VAL A 174 2.59 17.80 5.51
CA VAL A 174 1.36 17.08 5.86
C VAL A 174 1.09 17.26 7.35
N SER A 175 -0.02 17.91 7.71
CA SER A 175 -0.43 18.11 9.09
C SER A 175 -1.94 18.25 9.23
N ASN A 176 -2.45 18.05 10.44
CA ASN A 176 -3.87 18.28 10.77
C ASN A 176 -4.37 19.67 10.36
N SER A 177 -3.63 20.74 10.70
CA SER A 177 -4.00 22.11 10.35
C SER A 177 -3.96 22.34 8.84
N ALA A 178 -2.98 21.75 8.16
CA ALA A 178 -2.88 21.82 6.72
C ALA A 178 -3.96 20.98 6.01
N LEU A 179 -4.61 20.01 6.65
CA LEU A 179 -5.54 19.11 5.97
C LEU A 179 -6.99 19.23 6.45
N GLY A 180 -7.29 20.28 7.22
CA GLY A 180 -8.65 20.62 7.61
C GLY A 180 -9.16 19.87 8.85
N GLY A 181 -8.27 19.22 9.61
CA GLY A 181 -8.61 18.59 10.89
C GLY A 181 -7.84 17.31 11.18
N ASP A 182 -8.17 16.69 12.32
CA ASP A 182 -7.65 15.38 12.72
C ASP A 182 -8.74 14.30 12.61
N PRO A 183 -8.66 13.39 11.61
CA PRO A 183 -9.60 12.29 11.47
C PRO A 183 -9.38 11.14 12.47
N ALA A 184 -8.21 11.06 13.10
CA ALA A 184 -7.81 9.96 13.97
C ALA A 184 -6.84 10.44 15.05
N VAL A 185 -7.39 11.08 16.09
CA VAL A 185 -6.62 11.68 17.19
C VAL A 185 -5.74 10.63 17.87
N GLY A 186 -4.45 10.98 18.05
CA GLY A 186 -3.46 10.12 18.70
C GLY A 186 -2.90 9.00 17.83
N ALA A 187 -3.31 8.88 16.57
CA ALA A 187 -2.77 7.93 15.62
C ALA A 187 -1.78 8.59 14.65
N ASP A 188 -0.80 7.80 14.20
CA ASP A 188 0.05 8.13 13.06
C ASP A 188 -0.81 8.16 11.80
N LYS A 189 -1.00 9.35 11.22
CA LYS A 189 -1.83 9.53 10.03
C LYS A 189 -0.99 9.66 8.79
N PHE A 190 -1.65 9.45 7.67
CA PHE A 190 -1.02 9.52 6.36
C PHE A 190 -1.92 10.20 5.35
N LEU A 191 -1.30 10.89 4.43
CA LEU A 191 -1.92 11.47 3.25
C LEU A 191 -1.68 10.55 2.07
N ILE A 192 -2.76 10.04 1.49
CA ILE A 192 -2.77 9.26 0.27
C ILE A 192 -3.16 10.17 -0.87
N VAL A 193 -2.36 10.23 -1.92
CA VAL A 193 -2.66 11.04 -3.11
C VAL A 193 -2.52 10.19 -4.35
N ILE A 194 -3.59 10.06 -5.11
CA ILE A 194 -3.61 9.51 -6.46
C ILE A 194 -3.71 10.69 -7.41
N TYR A 195 -2.76 10.81 -8.33
CA TYR A 195 -2.64 11.96 -9.21
C TYR A 195 -2.18 11.54 -10.60
N ARG A 196 -2.31 12.46 -11.55
CA ARG A 196 -1.72 12.36 -12.88
C ARG A 196 -0.72 13.48 -13.05
N TYR A 197 0.46 13.15 -13.55
CA TYR A 197 1.51 14.10 -13.85
C TYR A 197 2.14 13.73 -15.18
N LYS A 198 2.21 14.69 -16.13
CA LYS A 198 2.75 14.46 -17.48
C LYS A 198 2.15 13.24 -18.17
N GLY A 199 0.83 13.11 -18.09
CA GLY A 199 0.08 11.98 -18.65
C GLY A 199 0.22 10.64 -17.90
N GLN A 200 1.10 10.55 -16.90
CA GLN A 200 1.29 9.34 -16.10
C GLN A 200 0.53 9.44 -14.79
N GLU A 201 -0.29 8.45 -14.49
CA GLU A 201 -0.88 8.35 -13.16
C GLU A 201 0.17 7.83 -12.17
N ALA A 202 0.03 8.22 -10.91
CA ALA A 202 0.88 7.82 -9.81
C ALA A 202 0.09 7.87 -8.50
N ALA A 203 0.57 7.12 -7.51
CA ALA A 203 0.11 7.21 -6.14
C ALA A 203 1.29 7.52 -5.22
N THR A 204 1.06 8.36 -4.22
CA THR A 204 2.02 8.63 -3.14
C THR A 204 1.30 8.57 -1.79
N PHE A 205 2.05 8.21 -0.75
CA PHE A 205 1.57 7.98 0.60
C PHE A 205 2.55 8.62 1.58
N VAL A 206 2.16 9.75 2.14
CA VAL A 206 3.06 10.60 2.93
C VAL A 206 2.62 10.60 4.39
N ARG A 207 3.54 10.26 5.30
CA ARG A 207 3.31 10.32 6.75
C ARG A 207 3.06 11.75 7.22
N GLU A 208 2.16 11.92 8.19
CA GLU A 208 2.02 13.18 8.92
C GLU A 208 3.38 13.66 9.44
N GLY A 209 3.62 14.97 9.35
CA GLY A 209 4.90 15.61 9.65
C GLY A 209 5.89 15.64 8.50
N ASN A 210 5.72 14.80 7.46
CA ASN A 210 6.58 14.81 6.28
C ASN A 210 6.04 15.75 5.19
N SER A 211 6.93 16.19 4.30
CA SER A 211 6.55 17.02 3.15
C SER A 211 5.99 16.18 2.00
N LEU A 212 4.84 16.60 1.48
CA LEU A 212 4.38 16.19 0.16
C LEU A 212 5.05 17.11 -0.88
N LEU A 213 5.70 16.52 -1.87
CA LEU A 213 6.22 17.20 -3.05
C LEU A 213 5.74 16.46 -4.30
N ILE A 214 4.98 17.14 -5.15
CA ILE A 214 4.69 16.68 -6.52
C ILE A 214 5.06 17.84 -7.47
N PRO A 215 6.02 17.64 -8.39
CA PRO A 215 6.42 18.66 -9.37
C PRO A 215 5.36 18.94 -10.44
#